data_AF-A0A921MJC1-F1
#
_entry.id   AF-A0A921MJC1-F1
#
_cell.length_a   1.000
_cell.length_b   1.000
_cell.length_c   1.000
_cell.angle_alpha   90.00
_cell.angle_beta   90.00
_cell.angle_gamma   90.00
#
_symmetry.space_group_name_H-M   'P 1'
#
loop_
_entity.id
_entity.type
_entity.pdbx_description
1 polymer ?
#
loop_
_entity_poly.entity_id
_entity_poly.type
_entity_poly.pdbx_seq_one_letter_code
_entity_poly.pdbx_strand_id
1 'polypeptide(L)'
;MKEIRIYPKPELLNTWAIDRTRFSPDATKPPLCLRCGQPLAPVLAQNALSRHADVYICDTCGTDEALCDAIGFPKRFILWDAVENQRLKAPADDDAWLLKPLCSFNQIYLDATEDQMGRKSPGTELAYSRSDYDGWKWWTTWFTVHEELKTPDRVAEIDQFMEALFALSEMASLDTLRQMCQVYAEPTSDPTECNLYCDTERFHVWLRLITRKRDYNLYAHFYVRESEER
;
A
#
# COMPACT_ATOMS: atom_id res chain seq x y z
N MET A 1 4.26 -14.11 -13.70
CA MET A 1 4.05 -13.92 -12.26
C MET A 1 3.37 -12.59 -12.11
N LYS A 2 2.24 -12.53 -11.40
CA LYS A 2 1.49 -11.28 -11.23
C LYS A 2 2.27 -10.34 -10.33
N GLU A 3 2.38 -9.08 -10.71
CA GLU A 3 3.10 -8.08 -9.91
C GLU A 3 2.20 -7.53 -8.81
N ILE A 4 2.81 -7.09 -7.70
CA ILE A 4 2.13 -6.28 -6.69
C ILE A 4 2.45 -4.81 -6.91
N ARG A 5 1.44 -3.95 -6.81
CA ARG A 5 1.56 -2.49 -6.82
C ARG A 5 0.93 -1.92 -5.56
N ILE A 6 1.41 -0.77 -5.11
CA ILE A 6 0.88 -0.08 -3.94
C ILE A 6 0.17 1.18 -4.40
N TYR A 7 -1.14 1.27 -4.14
CA TYR A 7 -1.94 2.44 -4.42
C TYR A 7 -1.56 3.60 -3.48
N PRO A 8 -1.48 4.86 -3.95
CA PRO A 8 -1.71 5.35 -5.32
C PRO A 8 -0.41 5.61 -6.12
N LYS A 9 0.69 4.89 -5.81
CA LYS A 9 2.01 5.15 -6.41
C LYS A 9 1.99 5.13 -7.94
N PRO A 10 1.50 4.08 -8.64
CA PRO A 10 1.56 4.05 -10.09
C PRO A 10 0.67 5.13 -10.73
N GLU A 11 -0.47 5.43 -10.13
CA GLU A 11 -1.39 6.47 -10.63
C GLU A 11 -0.80 7.87 -10.44
N LEU A 12 -0.11 8.14 -9.32
CA LEU A 12 0.62 9.38 -9.09
C LEU A 12 1.71 9.58 -10.15
N LEU A 13 2.55 8.57 -10.36
CA LEU A 13 3.64 8.63 -11.33
C LEU A 13 3.12 8.78 -12.77
N ASN A 14 2.05 8.07 -13.13
CA ASN A 14 1.43 8.18 -14.45
C ASN A 14 0.80 9.56 -14.67
N THR A 15 0.07 10.08 -13.67
CA THR A 15 -0.52 11.42 -13.73
C THR A 15 0.57 12.48 -13.89
N TRP A 16 1.65 12.36 -13.10
CA TRP A 16 2.81 13.24 -13.20
C TRP A 16 3.49 13.15 -14.56
N ALA A 17 3.64 11.93 -15.11
CA ALA A 17 4.25 11.72 -16.41
C ALA A 17 3.52 12.45 -17.54
N ILE A 18 2.21 12.62 -17.42
CA ILE A 18 1.37 13.41 -18.34
C ILE A 18 1.51 14.90 -18.03
N ASP A 19 1.36 15.30 -16.76
CA ASP A 19 1.37 16.70 -16.36
C ASP A 19 2.72 17.39 -16.66
N ARG A 20 3.85 16.69 -16.48
CA ARG A 20 5.18 17.23 -16.79
C ARG A 20 5.34 17.66 -18.25
N THR A 21 4.59 17.07 -19.18
CA THR A 21 4.64 17.44 -20.61
C THR A 21 4.02 18.81 -20.91
N ARG A 22 3.26 19.36 -19.95
CA ARG A 22 2.54 20.63 -20.10
C ARG A 22 3.32 21.82 -19.58
N PHE A 23 4.51 21.62 -19.02
CA PHE A 23 5.35 22.71 -18.55
C PHE A 23 5.97 23.46 -19.74
N SER A 24 5.76 24.77 -19.75
CA SER A 24 6.36 25.71 -20.69
C SER A 24 6.48 27.06 -19.99
N PRO A 25 7.55 27.84 -20.23
CA PRO A 25 7.68 29.18 -19.67
C PRO A 25 6.47 30.08 -19.92
N ASP A 26 5.79 29.88 -21.05
CA ASP A 26 4.61 30.66 -21.48
C ASP A 26 3.27 29.97 -21.15
N ALA A 27 3.27 28.92 -20.31
CA ALA A 27 2.06 28.17 -20.00
C ALA A 27 1.05 29.05 -19.23
N THR A 28 -0.05 29.40 -19.88
CA THR A 28 -1.15 30.17 -19.28
C THR A 28 -2.00 29.35 -18.29
N LYS A 29 -1.88 28.01 -18.33
CA LYS A 29 -2.57 27.07 -17.44
C LYS A 29 -1.61 25.95 -17.01
N PRO A 30 -0.74 26.21 -16.02
CA PRO A 30 0.17 25.19 -15.51
C PRO A 30 -0.60 24.03 -14.88
N PRO A 31 0.01 22.83 -14.79
CA PRO A 31 -0.58 21.71 -14.06
C PRO A 31 -0.83 22.06 -12.58
N LEU A 32 -1.75 21.34 -11.97
CA LEU A 32 -2.06 21.50 -10.55
C LEU A 32 -1.17 20.58 -9.72
N CYS A 33 -0.72 21.06 -8.56
CA CYS A 33 0.01 20.26 -7.60
C CYS A 33 -0.82 19.04 -7.20
N LEU A 34 -0.24 17.84 -7.30
CA LEU A 34 -0.94 16.61 -6.94
C LEU A 34 -1.27 16.53 -5.44
N ARG A 35 -0.51 17.25 -4.60
CA ARG A 35 -0.65 17.22 -3.13
C ARG A 35 -1.72 18.17 -2.59
N CYS A 36 -1.82 19.40 -3.11
CA CYS A 36 -2.72 20.44 -2.57
C CYS A 36 -3.68 21.07 -3.59
N GLY A 37 -3.61 20.68 -4.87
CA GLY A 37 -4.50 21.20 -5.91
C GLY A 37 -4.18 22.62 -6.41
N GLN A 38 -3.24 23.33 -5.78
CA GLN A 38 -2.84 24.67 -6.22
C GLN A 38 -2.04 24.62 -7.53
N PRO A 39 -2.11 25.64 -8.39
CA PRO A 39 -1.31 25.71 -9.60
C PRO A 39 0.20 25.61 -9.30
N LEU A 40 0.90 24.78 -10.07
CA LEU A 40 2.37 24.74 -10.05
C LEU A 40 2.96 25.96 -10.75
N ALA A 41 4.20 26.31 -10.42
CA ALA A 41 4.92 27.33 -11.15
C ALA A 41 5.13 26.87 -12.61
N PRO A 42 4.95 27.74 -13.64
CA PRO A 42 5.10 27.36 -15.04
C PRO A 42 6.50 26.82 -15.41
N VAL A 43 7.52 27.27 -14.68
CA VAL A 43 8.90 26.78 -14.81
C VAL A 43 9.11 25.63 -13.83
N LEU A 44 9.37 24.43 -14.34
CA LEU A 44 9.49 23.21 -13.53
C LEU A 44 10.49 23.35 -12.37
N ALA A 45 11.66 23.95 -12.62
CA ALA A 45 12.72 24.13 -11.63
C ALA A 45 12.37 25.06 -10.44
N GLN A 46 11.26 25.79 -10.51
CA GLN A 46 10.75 26.61 -9.40
C GLN A 46 9.84 25.81 -8.45
N ASN A 47 9.49 24.58 -8.82
CA ASN A 47 8.70 23.67 -7.99
C ASN A 47 9.64 22.74 -7.21
N ALA A 48 9.13 22.17 -6.12
CA ALA A 48 9.89 21.24 -5.30
C ALA A 48 9.71 19.80 -5.80
N LEU A 49 10.76 18.99 -5.77
CA LEU A 49 10.63 17.54 -5.92
C LEU A 49 10.11 16.96 -4.59
N SER A 50 9.06 16.14 -4.64
CA SER A 50 8.53 15.50 -3.43
C SER A 50 9.57 14.58 -2.80
N ARG A 51 9.59 14.52 -1.47
CA ARG A 51 10.48 13.65 -0.69
C ARG A 51 10.03 12.19 -0.68
N HIS A 52 8.79 11.92 -1.06
CA HIS A 52 8.15 10.61 -0.93
C HIS A 52 7.78 9.97 -2.27
N ALA A 53 7.76 10.75 -3.36
CA ALA A 53 7.45 10.26 -4.70
C ALA A 53 8.25 11.03 -5.76
N ASP A 54 8.53 10.39 -6.89
CA ASP A 54 9.22 11.01 -8.03
C ASP A 54 8.27 11.91 -8.83
N VAL A 55 7.74 12.94 -8.17
CA VAL A 55 6.78 13.92 -8.71
C VAL A 55 7.12 15.32 -8.19
N TYR A 56 6.92 16.35 -9.01
CA TYR A 56 7.05 17.73 -8.53
C TYR A 56 5.75 18.22 -7.89
N ILE A 57 5.92 18.96 -6.79
CA ILE A 57 4.87 19.61 -5.99
C ILE A 57 5.18 21.10 -5.85
N CYS A 58 4.20 21.91 -5.43
CA CYS A 58 4.45 23.35 -5.27
C CYS A 58 5.47 23.60 -4.13
N ASP A 59 6.15 24.74 -4.18
CA ASP A 59 7.16 25.12 -3.18
C ASP A 59 6.64 25.11 -1.73
N THR A 60 5.43 25.61 -1.52
CA THR A 60 4.75 25.54 -0.20
C THR A 60 4.58 24.10 0.28
N CYS A 61 4.20 23.19 -0.61
CA CYS A 61 4.09 21.77 -0.28
C CYS A 61 5.45 21.11 -0.02
N GLY A 62 6.50 21.51 -0.76
CA GLY A 62 7.86 21.00 -0.52
C GLY A 62 8.41 21.43 0.84
N THR A 63 8.14 22.68 1.25
CA THR A 63 8.46 23.17 2.59
C THR A 63 7.68 22.40 3.66
N ASP A 64 6.38 22.22 3.45
CA ASP A 64 5.50 21.49 4.35
C ASP A 64 5.93 20.02 4.51
N GLU A 65 6.30 19.31 3.43
CA GLU A 65 6.89 17.97 3.51
C GLU A 65 8.16 17.95 4.36
N ALA A 66 9.07 18.91 4.18
CA ALA A 66 10.30 18.97 4.96
C ALA A 66 10.04 19.15 6.47
N LEU A 67 9.02 19.95 6.84
CA LEU A 67 8.61 20.16 8.22
C LEU A 67 7.92 18.91 8.79
N CYS A 68 6.99 18.32 8.05
CA CYS A 68 6.28 17.09 8.42
C CYS A 68 7.24 15.90 8.64
N ASP A 69 8.27 15.79 7.81
CA ASP A 69 9.31 14.77 7.95
C ASP A 69 10.12 14.96 9.22
N ALA A 70 10.49 16.20 9.54
CA ALA A 70 11.25 16.51 10.75
C ALA A 70 10.49 16.14 12.03
N ILE A 71 9.15 16.20 12.01
CA ILE A 71 8.29 15.79 13.14
C ILE A 71 7.86 14.32 13.07
N GLY A 72 8.15 13.60 11.98
CA GLY A 72 7.80 12.19 11.81
C GLY A 72 6.34 11.92 11.41
N PHE A 73 5.64 12.92 10.88
CA PHE A 73 4.23 12.82 10.46
C PHE A 73 4.04 13.28 9.00
N PRO A 74 4.59 12.56 8.01
CA PRO A 74 4.40 12.89 6.61
C PRO A 74 2.92 12.78 6.21
N LYS A 75 2.51 13.60 5.24
CA LYS A 75 1.14 13.56 4.72
C LYS A 75 0.96 12.35 3.80
N ARG A 76 0.19 11.36 4.27
CA ARG A 76 -0.18 10.15 3.51
C ARG A 76 -0.75 10.49 2.14
N PHE A 77 -0.41 9.68 1.13
CA PHE A 77 -0.84 9.91 -0.25
C PHE A 77 -2.35 9.88 -0.42
N ILE A 78 -3.08 9.08 0.36
CA ILE A 78 -4.55 9.03 0.29
C ILE A 78 -5.21 10.39 0.60
N LEU A 79 -4.51 11.27 1.34
CA LEU A 79 -4.96 12.62 1.70
C LEU A 79 -4.47 13.70 0.72
N TRP A 80 -3.80 13.30 -0.37
CA TRP A 80 -3.38 14.25 -1.39
C TRP A 80 -4.59 14.67 -2.22
N ASP A 81 -4.62 15.95 -2.60
CA ASP A 81 -5.73 16.54 -3.35
C ASP A 81 -6.06 15.76 -4.63
N ALA A 82 -5.05 15.23 -5.33
CA ALA A 82 -5.28 14.45 -6.54
C ALA A 82 -6.01 13.13 -6.27
N VAL A 83 -5.84 12.52 -5.09
CA VAL A 83 -6.58 11.32 -4.69
C VAL A 83 -7.98 11.70 -4.25
N GLU A 84 -8.11 12.65 -3.33
CA GLU A 84 -9.40 13.08 -2.75
C GLU A 84 -10.37 13.59 -3.82
N ASN A 85 -9.86 14.31 -4.83
CA ASN A 85 -10.64 14.84 -5.94
C ASN A 85 -10.59 13.95 -7.20
N GLN A 86 -10.14 12.70 -7.09
CA GLN A 86 -10.14 11.71 -8.18
C GLN A 86 -9.50 12.22 -9.48
N ARG A 87 -8.43 13.01 -9.36
CA ARG A 87 -7.67 13.57 -10.51
C ARG A 87 -6.61 12.61 -11.04
N LEU A 88 -6.35 11.52 -10.32
CA LEU A 88 -5.36 10.53 -10.70
C LEU A 88 -5.79 9.72 -11.93
N LYS A 89 -4.82 9.44 -12.79
CA LYS A 89 -4.99 8.67 -14.02
C LYS A 89 -4.38 7.29 -13.82
N ALA A 90 -5.22 6.27 -13.91
CA ALA A 90 -4.77 4.88 -13.88
C ALA A 90 -3.79 4.59 -15.05
N PRO A 91 -2.74 3.78 -14.83
CA PRO A 91 -1.95 3.25 -15.94
C PRO A 91 -2.81 2.33 -16.82
N ALA A 92 -2.39 2.13 -18.07
CA ALA A 92 -3.13 1.31 -19.04
C ALA A 92 -3.09 -0.20 -18.76
N ASP A 93 -2.24 -0.63 -17.82
CA ASP A 93 -2.02 -2.04 -17.45
C ASP A 93 -2.65 -2.32 -16.09
N ASP A 94 -3.64 -3.21 -16.09
CA ASP A 94 -4.47 -3.57 -14.93
C ASP A 94 -4.17 -4.96 -14.35
N ASP A 95 -3.25 -5.73 -14.94
CA ASP A 95 -2.96 -7.09 -14.47
C ASP A 95 -1.92 -7.11 -13.33
N ALA A 96 -2.26 -6.45 -12.23
CA ALA A 96 -1.48 -6.43 -11.01
C ALA A 96 -2.37 -6.55 -9.77
N TRP A 97 -1.85 -7.15 -8.71
CA TRP A 97 -2.47 -7.10 -7.39
C TRP A 97 -2.20 -5.73 -6.76
N LEU A 98 -3.26 -5.06 -6.33
CA LEU A 98 -3.18 -3.68 -5.85
C LEU A 98 -3.38 -3.61 -4.34
N LEU A 99 -2.30 -3.33 -3.61
CA LEU A 99 -2.33 -3.02 -2.18
C LEU A 99 -2.92 -1.62 -1.96
N LYS A 100 -3.92 -1.53 -1.07
CA LYS A 100 -4.67 -0.32 -0.75
C LYS A 100 -4.65 -0.06 0.76
N PRO A 101 -4.72 1.22 1.19
CA PRO A 101 -4.87 1.55 2.60
C PRO A 101 -6.25 1.27 3.16
N LEU A 102 -7.29 1.17 2.33
CA LEU A 102 -8.66 1.00 2.81
C LEU A 102 -9.12 -0.44 2.63
N CYS A 103 -9.65 -1.03 3.70
CA CYS A 103 -10.19 -2.38 3.69
C CYS A 103 -11.48 -2.43 2.87
N SER A 104 -11.51 -3.24 1.81
CA SER A 104 -12.68 -3.48 0.96
C SER A 104 -13.58 -4.63 1.44
N PHE A 105 -13.13 -5.39 2.44
CA PHE A 105 -13.73 -6.66 2.85
C PHE A 105 -13.97 -6.74 4.36
N ASN A 106 -14.17 -5.61 5.03
CA ASN A 106 -14.42 -5.56 6.49
C ASN A 106 -15.62 -6.41 6.94
N GLN A 107 -16.54 -6.71 6.04
CA GLN A 107 -17.71 -7.54 6.28
C GLN A 107 -17.37 -8.97 6.72
N ILE A 108 -16.23 -9.54 6.29
CA ILE A 108 -15.85 -10.92 6.65
C ILE A 108 -15.63 -11.12 8.16
N TYR A 109 -15.40 -10.03 8.89
CA TYR A 109 -15.18 -10.08 10.33
C TYR A 109 -16.49 -10.16 11.13
N LEU A 110 -17.67 -10.00 10.51
CA LEU A 110 -18.94 -10.15 11.21
C LEU A 110 -19.25 -11.61 11.58
N ASP A 111 -18.76 -12.56 10.77
CA ASP A 111 -19.00 -14.00 10.94
C ASP A 111 -17.74 -14.74 11.41
N ALA A 112 -17.06 -14.19 12.42
CA ALA A 112 -15.86 -14.79 12.99
C ALA A 112 -16.19 -16.02 13.86
N THR A 113 -15.48 -17.12 13.61
CA THR A 113 -15.52 -18.32 14.46
C THR A 113 -14.49 -18.21 15.58
N GLU A 114 -14.81 -18.75 16.75
CA GLU A 114 -13.91 -18.75 17.90
C GLU A 114 -13.30 -20.15 18.07
N ASP A 115 -11.96 -20.23 18.09
CA ASP A 115 -11.28 -21.50 18.33
C ASP A 115 -11.30 -21.91 19.81
N GLN A 116 -10.80 -23.12 20.10
CA GLN A 116 -10.75 -23.65 21.47
C GLN A 116 -9.90 -22.80 22.45
N MET A 117 -9.09 -21.87 21.93
CA MET A 117 -8.25 -20.96 22.69
C MET A 117 -8.85 -19.54 22.78
N GLY A 118 -10.10 -19.34 22.33
CA GLY A 118 -10.79 -18.06 22.35
C GLY A 118 -10.38 -17.09 21.24
N ARG A 119 -9.62 -17.54 20.24
CA ARG A 119 -9.17 -16.70 19.12
C ARG A 119 -10.26 -16.65 18.06
N LYS A 120 -10.70 -15.43 17.75
CA LYS A 120 -11.71 -15.17 16.71
C LYS A 120 -11.04 -14.98 15.36
N SER A 121 -11.42 -15.81 14.39
CA SER A 121 -10.95 -15.74 13.00
C SER A 121 -12.14 -15.86 12.06
N PRO A 122 -12.23 -15.09 10.97
CA PRO A 122 -13.23 -15.31 9.93
C PRO A 122 -13.27 -16.78 9.48
N GLY A 123 -14.47 -17.33 9.24
CA GLY A 123 -14.62 -18.70 8.72
C GLY A 123 -13.96 -18.90 7.35
N THR A 124 -13.64 -17.82 6.64
CA THR A 124 -12.95 -17.81 5.35
C THR A 124 -11.43 -17.79 5.47
N GLU A 125 -10.84 -17.66 6.66
CA GLU A 125 -9.38 -17.59 6.81
C GLU A 125 -8.71 -18.94 6.52
N LEU A 126 -7.97 -19.04 5.42
CA LEU A 126 -7.26 -20.27 5.08
C LEU A 126 -5.99 -20.40 5.91
N ALA A 127 -5.15 -19.36 5.86
CA ALA A 127 -3.86 -19.34 6.51
C ALA A 127 -3.42 -17.90 6.79
N TYR A 128 -2.48 -17.78 7.71
CA TYR A 128 -1.71 -16.56 7.87
C TYR A 128 -0.23 -16.88 8.07
N SER A 129 0.61 -15.88 7.81
CA SER A 129 2.03 -15.96 8.10
C SER A 129 2.46 -14.85 9.05
N ARG A 130 3.61 -15.07 9.70
CA ARG A 130 4.35 -14.04 10.44
C ARG A 130 5.75 -14.00 9.88
N SER A 131 6.23 -12.81 9.58
CA SER A 131 7.58 -12.61 9.08
C SER A 131 8.35 -11.59 9.90
N ASP A 132 9.62 -11.88 10.14
CA ASP A 132 10.58 -11.00 10.80
C ASP A 132 11.76 -10.69 9.87
N TYR A 133 12.28 -9.46 9.99
CA TYR A 133 13.45 -9.03 9.23
C TYR A 133 14.72 -9.12 10.08
N ASP A 134 15.66 -9.97 9.69
CA ASP A 134 16.88 -10.24 10.46
C ASP A 134 17.99 -9.19 10.26
N GLY A 135 17.77 -8.22 9.36
CA GLY A 135 18.77 -7.24 8.93
C GLY A 135 19.27 -7.45 7.50
N TRP A 136 19.03 -8.64 6.93
CA TRP A 136 19.44 -9.03 5.58
C TRP A 136 18.28 -9.57 4.75
N LYS A 137 17.41 -10.39 5.34
CA LYS A 137 16.27 -11.00 4.64
C LYS A 137 15.07 -11.19 5.57
N TRP A 138 13.94 -11.54 4.95
CA TRP A 138 12.72 -11.91 5.64
C TRP A 138 12.70 -13.40 5.94
N TRP A 139 12.37 -13.75 7.17
CA TRP A 139 12.04 -15.10 7.58
C TRP A 139 10.54 -15.20 7.79
N THR A 140 9.91 -16.27 7.33
CA THR A 140 8.46 -16.44 7.37
C THR A 140 8.09 -17.75 8.04
N THR A 141 7.18 -17.68 9.00
CA THR A 141 6.53 -18.84 9.63
C THR A 141 5.06 -18.87 9.21
N TRP A 142 4.57 -20.04 8.81
CA TRP A 142 3.21 -20.25 8.30
C TRP A 142 2.32 -20.97 9.31
N PHE A 143 1.03 -20.60 9.31
CA PHE A 143 -0.01 -21.19 10.14
C PHE A 143 -1.25 -21.43 9.29
N THR A 144 -1.67 -22.68 9.13
CA THR A 144 -3.00 -22.98 8.59
C THR A 144 -4.05 -22.73 9.66
N VAL A 145 -5.16 -22.11 9.29
CA VAL A 145 -6.33 -21.88 10.17
C VAL A 145 -7.41 -22.92 9.86
N HIS A 146 -7.90 -22.94 8.62
CA HIS A 146 -8.92 -23.88 8.15
C HIS A 146 -8.37 -24.77 7.04
N GLU A 147 -7.99 -26.01 7.36
CA GLU A 147 -7.33 -26.94 6.41
C GLU A 147 -8.27 -27.37 5.27
N GLU A 148 -9.58 -27.39 5.50
CA GLU A 148 -10.60 -27.70 4.50
C GLU A 148 -10.68 -26.67 3.36
N LEU A 149 -10.18 -25.44 3.60
CA LEU A 149 -10.10 -24.41 2.57
C LEU A 149 -8.89 -24.58 1.65
N LYS A 150 -7.97 -25.51 1.95
CA LYS A 150 -6.73 -25.65 1.21
C LYS A 150 -6.95 -26.38 -0.11
N THR A 151 -6.52 -25.74 -1.19
CA THR A 151 -6.45 -26.36 -2.53
C THR A 151 -5.08 -26.06 -3.15
N PRO A 152 -4.60 -26.89 -4.11
CA PRO A 152 -3.30 -26.64 -4.77
C PRO A 152 -3.21 -25.24 -5.40
N ASP A 153 -4.28 -24.79 -6.05
CA ASP A 153 -4.36 -23.46 -6.65
C ASP A 153 -4.26 -22.33 -5.62
N ARG A 154 -4.94 -22.48 -4.48
CA ARG A 154 -4.92 -21.50 -3.39
C ARG A 154 -3.53 -21.38 -2.77
N VAL A 155 -2.85 -22.51 -2.57
CA VAL A 155 -1.47 -22.52 -2.07
C VAL A 155 -0.53 -21.86 -3.09
N ALA A 156 -0.67 -22.19 -4.37
CA ALA A 156 0.17 -21.60 -5.42
C ALA A 156 -0.03 -20.08 -5.56
N GLU A 157 -1.24 -19.56 -5.33
CA GLU A 157 -1.52 -18.12 -5.34
C GLU A 157 -0.93 -17.41 -4.12
N ILE A 158 -1.00 -18.03 -2.92
CA ILE A 158 -0.34 -17.53 -1.71
C ILE A 158 1.17 -17.42 -1.91
N ASP A 159 1.80 -18.47 -2.45
CA ASP A 159 3.25 -18.49 -2.69
C ASP A 159 3.65 -17.38 -3.67
N GLN A 160 2.93 -17.23 -4.78
CA GLN A 160 3.15 -16.16 -5.76
C GLN A 160 2.97 -14.77 -5.15
N PHE A 161 1.93 -14.58 -4.32
CA PHE A 161 1.69 -13.31 -3.65
C PHE A 161 2.83 -12.95 -2.71
N MET A 162 3.30 -13.89 -1.89
CA MET A 162 4.39 -13.62 -0.95
C MET A 162 5.73 -13.39 -1.65
N GLU A 163 6.01 -14.12 -2.73
CA GLU A 163 7.19 -13.87 -3.57
C GLU A 163 7.16 -12.45 -4.16
N ALA A 164 6.02 -12.07 -4.77
CA ALA A 164 5.84 -10.73 -5.32
C ALA A 164 5.90 -9.64 -4.25
N LEU A 165 5.39 -9.90 -3.04
CA LEU A 165 5.40 -8.94 -1.92
C LEU A 165 6.83 -8.64 -1.48
N PHE A 166 7.65 -9.68 -1.27
CA PHE A 166 9.04 -9.49 -0.84
C PHE A 166 9.96 -8.99 -1.97
N ALA A 167 9.53 -9.07 -3.23
CA ALA A 167 10.22 -8.45 -4.36
C ALA A 167 10.03 -6.91 -4.43
N LEU A 168 9.09 -6.34 -3.68
CA LEU A 168 8.88 -4.89 -3.64
C LEU A 168 10.08 -4.16 -3.06
N SER A 169 10.42 -3.01 -3.65
CA SER A 169 11.45 -2.12 -3.11
C SER A 169 11.16 -1.65 -1.68
N GLU A 170 9.89 -1.52 -1.35
CA GLU A 170 9.36 -1.13 -0.05
C GLU A 170 9.61 -2.22 1.00
N MET A 171 9.71 -3.48 0.57
CA MET A 171 10.02 -4.62 1.42
C MET A 171 11.52 -4.95 1.44
N ALA A 172 12.39 -4.17 0.81
CA ALA A 172 13.82 -4.46 0.78
C ALA A 172 14.50 -4.43 2.17
N SER A 173 13.96 -3.67 3.11
CA SER A 173 14.47 -3.57 4.48
C SER A 173 13.38 -3.10 5.46
N LEU A 174 13.68 -3.16 6.76
CA LEU A 174 12.79 -2.58 7.77
C LEU A 174 12.65 -1.05 7.64
N ASP A 175 13.66 -0.34 7.11
CA ASP A 175 13.59 1.10 6.92
C ASP A 175 12.72 1.49 5.71
N THR A 176 12.78 0.74 4.62
CA THR A 176 11.87 0.93 3.49
C THR A 176 10.42 0.57 3.86
N LEU A 177 10.23 -0.46 4.71
CA LEU A 177 8.89 -0.79 5.23
C LEU A 177 8.34 0.36 6.10
N ARG A 178 9.18 0.97 6.94
CA ARG A 178 8.81 2.16 7.73
C ARG A 178 8.34 3.31 6.84
N GLN A 179 9.12 3.62 5.81
CA GLN A 179 8.78 4.68 4.86
C GLN A 179 7.46 4.37 4.15
N MET A 180 7.26 3.11 3.73
CA MET A 180 6.01 2.67 3.11
C MET A 180 4.81 2.86 4.04
N CYS A 181 4.90 2.42 5.31
CA CYS A 181 3.84 2.59 6.31
C CYS A 181 3.44 4.06 6.48
N GLN A 182 4.43 4.97 6.49
CA GLN A 182 4.19 6.39 6.74
C GLN A 182 3.38 7.09 5.65
N VAL A 183 3.49 6.65 4.39
CA VAL A 183 2.92 7.37 3.25
C VAL A 183 1.78 6.62 2.54
N TYR A 184 1.82 5.28 2.51
CA TYR A 184 0.85 4.47 1.77
C TYR A 184 -0.23 3.84 2.64
N ALA A 185 0.11 3.43 3.86
CA ALA A 185 -0.72 2.51 4.64
C ALA A 185 -1.76 3.20 5.52
N GLU A 186 -2.76 2.44 5.97
CA GLU A 186 -3.69 2.88 7.00
C GLU A 186 -3.04 2.77 8.40
N PRO A 187 -3.03 3.85 9.19
CA PRO A 187 -2.51 3.82 10.55
C PRO A 187 -3.48 3.08 11.47
N THR A 188 -2.93 2.46 12.50
CA THR A 188 -3.73 1.90 13.60
C THR A 188 -3.72 2.86 14.80
N SER A 189 -4.34 2.44 15.92
CA SER A 189 -4.18 3.14 17.20
C SER A 189 -2.75 3.07 17.75
N ASP A 190 -1.96 2.07 17.34
CA ASP A 190 -0.53 2.01 17.60
C ASP A 190 0.23 2.73 16.47
N PRO A 191 1.00 3.79 16.76
CA PRO A 191 1.72 4.56 15.75
C PRO A 191 2.84 3.78 15.05
N THR A 192 3.20 2.60 15.57
CA THR A 192 4.21 1.72 14.99
C THR A 192 3.62 0.58 14.16
N GLU A 193 2.29 0.54 14.01
CA GLU A 193 1.59 -0.47 13.23
C GLU A 193 0.69 0.17 12.16
N CYS A 194 0.68 -0.46 10.99
CA CYS A 194 -0.09 0.01 9.84
C CYS A 194 -0.70 -1.18 9.08
N ASN A 195 -1.74 -0.93 8.30
CA ASN A 195 -2.45 -1.93 7.51
C ASN A 195 -2.41 -1.63 6.00
N LEU A 196 -2.30 -2.69 5.22
CA LEU A 196 -2.59 -2.70 3.78
C LEU A 196 -3.49 -3.87 3.45
N TYR A 197 -4.29 -3.71 2.40
CA TYR A 197 -5.28 -4.69 1.98
C TYR A 197 -5.18 -4.94 0.48
N CYS A 198 -5.41 -6.17 0.04
CA CYS A 198 -5.43 -6.52 -1.38
C CYS A 198 -6.58 -7.47 -1.68
N ASP A 199 -7.17 -7.32 -2.85
CA ASP A 199 -8.06 -8.30 -3.44
C ASP A 199 -7.30 -9.02 -4.56
N THR A 200 -7.23 -10.34 -4.46
CA THR A 200 -6.65 -11.25 -5.46
C THR A 200 -7.76 -12.09 -6.09
N GLU A 201 -7.42 -12.98 -7.00
CA GLU A 201 -8.39 -13.87 -7.66
C GLU A 201 -9.15 -14.73 -6.66
N ARG A 202 -8.45 -15.30 -5.66
CA ARG A 202 -9.04 -16.23 -4.70
C ARG A 202 -9.05 -15.72 -3.26
N PHE A 203 -8.36 -14.62 -2.95
CA PHE A 203 -8.24 -14.11 -1.58
C PHE A 203 -8.55 -12.63 -1.41
N HIS A 204 -9.17 -12.31 -0.28
CA HIS A 204 -8.96 -11.06 0.41
C HIS A 204 -7.69 -11.20 1.26
N VAL A 205 -6.74 -10.28 1.12
CA VAL A 205 -5.46 -10.31 1.82
C VAL A 205 -5.37 -9.11 2.75
N TRP A 206 -5.10 -9.36 4.02
CA TRP A 206 -4.79 -8.32 5.01
C TRP A 206 -3.34 -8.43 5.43
N LEU A 207 -2.60 -7.34 5.23
CA LEU A 207 -1.26 -7.16 5.74
C LEU A 207 -1.30 -6.25 6.97
N ARG A 208 -0.91 -6.77 8.13
CA ARG A 208 -0.58 -5.95 9.30
C ARG A 208 0.95 -5.83 9.38
N LEU A 209 1.41 -4.59 9.35
CA LEU A 209 2.81 -4.24 9.26
C LEU A 209 3.25 -3.58 10.57
N ILE A 210 4.38 -4.03 11.10
CA ILE A 210 4.92 -3.59 12.39
C ILE A 210 6.33 -3.04 12.18
N THR A 211 6.54 -1.77 12.53
CA THR A 211 7.77 -1.04 12.23
C THR A 211 8.87 -1.16 13.30
N ARG A 212 8.58 -1.83 14.42
CA ARG A 212 9.49 -2.00 15.56
C ARG A 212 10.66 -2.92 15.22
N LYS A 213 11.82 -2.70 15.83
CA LYS A 213 12.99 -3.60 15.67
C LYS A 213 12.80 -4.87 16.48
N ARG A 214 13.28 -6.02 15.97
CA ARG A 214 13.23 -7.33 16.66
C ARG A 214 11.81 -7.77 17.01
N ASP A 215 10.88 -7.52 16.10
CA ASP A 215 9.47 -7.91 16.20
C ASP A 215 9.09 -8.73 14.97
N TYR A 216 7.93 -9.36 14.96
CA TYR A 216 7.34 -9.91 13.74
C TYR A 216 6.78 -8.75 12.92
N ASN A 217 7.59 -8.30 11.97
CA ASN A 217 7.38 -7.08 11.20
C ASN A 217 6.23 -7.15 10.19
N LEU A 218 5.81 -8.35 9.77
CA LEU A 218 4.71 -8.55 8.84
C LEU A 218 3.84 -9.71 9.28
N TYR A 219 2.53 -9.48 9.33
CA TYR A 219 1.50 -10.51 9.36
C TYR A 219 0.74 -10.44 8.05
N ALA A 220 0.63 -11.56 7.34
CA ALA A 220 -0.14 -11.65 6.11
C ALA A 220 -1.24 -12.69 6.29
N HIS A 221 -2.49 -12.25 6.27
CA HIS A 221 -3.69 -13.08 6.40
C HIS A 221 -4.36 -13.28 5.05
N PHE A 222 -4.76 -14.51 4.75
CA PHE A 222 -5.40 -14.89 3.50
C PHE A 222 -6.80 -15.45 3.75
N TYR A 223 -7.81 -14.67 3.36
CA TYR A 223 -9.21 -15.04 3.48
C TYR A 223 -9.76 -15.43 2.12
N VAL A 224 -10.27 -16.65 2.01
CA VAL A 224 -10.89 -17.15 0.78
C VAL A 224 -12.04 -16.23 0.39
N ARG A 225 -12.02 -15.77 -0.85
CA ARG A 225 -13.16 -15.08 -1.44
C ARG A 225 -14.25 -16.09 -1.71
N GLU A 226 -15.46 -15.78 -1.26
CA GLU A 226 -16.64 -16.48 -1.74
C GLU A 226 -16.72 -16.25 -3.24
N SER A 227 -16.80 -17.34 -4.01
CA SER A 227 -17.12 -17.22 -5.43
C SER A 227 -18.49 -16.57 -5.54
N GLU A 228 -18.59 -15.48 -6.30
CA GLU A 228 -19.89 -15.04 -6.81
C GLU A 228 -20.46 -16.22 -7.61
N GLU A 229 -21.31 -17.03 -6.98
CA GLU A 229 -22.16 -17.99 -7.68
C GLU A 229 -23.04 -17.17 -8.61
N ARG A 230 -22.61 -17.09 -9.87
CA ARG A 230 -23.29 -16.37 -10.95
C ARG A 230 -24.39 -17.20 -11.57
#